data_AF-A0A455WER6-F1
#
_entry.id   AF-A0A455WER6-F1
#
_cell.length_a   1.000
_cell.length_b   1.000
_cell.length_c   1.000
_cell.angle_alpha   90.00
_cell.angle_beta   90.00
_cell.angle_gamma   90.00
#
_symmetry.space_group_name_H-M   'P 1'
#
loop_
_entity.id
_entity.type
_entity.pdbx_description
1 polymer ?
#
loop_
_entity_poly.entity_id
_entity_poly.type
_entity_poly.pdbx_seq_one_letter_code
_entity_poly.pdbx_strand_id
1 'polypeptide(L)'
;MDLTWIGVVDTTVKIGLGAAISAVFGYFVLVKKQEHENDQEQRRLFYSLQEEKKSKYVEFLSLSQKLIQTYLYTSCSPASDDYNQYLRAFNELQIISNDTIRVKAYEAMYSVQSFIFLSKNQQEIDLLDKMVADAREKISVFQKVAQQEATRQYEKI
;
A
#
# COMPACT_ATOMS: atom_id res chain seq x y z
N MET A 1 4.77 73.71 22.60
CA MET A 1 4.09 72.95 21.52
C MET A 1 4.58 71.50 21.60
N ASP A 2 4.44 70.87 22.76
CA ASP A 2 5.24 69.67 23.09
C ASP A 2 4.39 68.38 23.19
N LEU A 3 3.06 68.53 23.24
CA LEU A 3 2.11 67.42 23.33
C LEU A 3 1.90 66.67 22.00
N THR A 4 2.16 67.32 20.87
CA THR A 4 1.93 66.76 19.52
C THR A 4 2.99 65.75 19.11
N TRP A 5 4.27 66.01 19.38
CA TRP A 5 5.35 65.07 19.06
C TRP A 5 5.28 63.80 19.91
N ILE A 6 4.97 63.92 21.20
CA ILE A 6 4.82 62.79 22.11
C ILE A 6 3.61 61.93 21.72
N GLY A 7 2.49 62.56 21.33
CA GLY A 7 1.29 61.84 20.86
C GLY A 7 1.50 61.11 19.53
N VAL A 8 2.26 61.69 18.59
CA VAL A 8 2.64 61.02 17.34
C VAL A 8 3.56 59.83 17.63
N VAL A 9 4.55 59.98 18.51
CA VAL A 9 5.46 58.89 18.90
C VAL A 9 4.73 57.74 19.60
N ASP A 10 3.85 58.02 20.57
CA ASP A 10 3.05 56.98 21.25
C ASP A 10 2.15 56.22 20.27
N THR A 11 1.54 56.94 19.32
CA THR A 11 0.69 56.33 18.29
C THR A 11 1.51 55.44 17.34
N THR A 12 2.67 55.91 16.88
CA THR A 12 3.57 55.12 16.01
C THR A 12 4.11 53.89 16.73
N VAL A 13 4.46 53.98 18.01
CA VAL A 13 4.92 52.84 18.81
C VAL A 13 3.80 51.81 18.98
N LYS A 14 2.55 52.22 19.24
CA LYS A 14 1.40 51.32 19.33
C LYS A 14 1.09 50.61 18.01
N ILE A 15 1.14 51.34 16.90
CA ILE A 15 0.92 50.77 15.56
C ILE A 15 2.06 49.79 15.21
N GLY A 16 3.31 50.15 15.49
CA GLY A 16 4.47 49.29 15.25
C GLY A 16 4.45 48.02 16.10
N LEU A 17 4.05 48.12 17.37
CA LEU A 17 3.89 46.98 18.26
C LEU A 17 2.75 46.06 17.80
N GLY A 18 1.61 46.64 17.40
CA GLY A 18 0.49 45.88 16.83
C GLY A 18 0.89 45.12 15.56
N ALA A 19 1.61 45.78 14.65
CA ALA A 19 2.13 45.16 13.43
C ALA A 19 3.14 44.04 13.73
N ALA A 20 4.05 44.24 14.68
CA ALA A 20 5.01 43.21 15.11
C ALA A 20 4.31 41.99 15.72
N ILE A 21 3.32 42.21 16.59
CA ILE A 21 2.49 41.14 17.17
C ILE A 21 1.74 40.38 16.06
N SER A 22 1.09 41.09 15.13
CA SER A 22 0.40 40.48 13.99
C SER A 22 1.34 39.67 13.10
N ALA A 23 2.57 40.13 12.87
CA ALA A 23 3.55 39.40 12.08
C ALA A 23 3.98 38.09 12.75
N VAL A 24 4.21 38.11 14.08
CA VAL A 24 4.57 36.90 14.85
C VAL A 24 3.42 35.90 14.87
N PHE A 25 2.20 36.35 15.13
CA PHE A 25 1.02 35.47 15.08
C PHE A 25 0.76 34.95 13.67
N GLY A 26 0.93 35.79 12.64
CA GLY A 26 0.82 35.39 11.24
C GLY A 26 1.83 34.30 10.88
N TYR A 27 3.08 34.44 11.29
CA TYR A 27 4.11 33.41 11.11
C TYR A 27 3.73 32.10 11.82
N PHE A 28 3.28 32.17 13.08
CA PHE A 28 2.90 30.98 13.85
C PHE A 28 1.70 30.25 13.21
N VAL A 29 0.68 30.99 12.77
CA VAL A 29 -0.47 30.43 12.06
C VAL A 29 -0.05 29.78 10.75
N LEU A 30 0.86 30.41 10.01
CA LEU A 30 1.32 29.90 8.72
C LEU A 30 2.10 28.58 8.89
N VAL A 31 3.01 28.50 9.86
CA VAL A 31 3.73 27.26 10.19
C VAL A 31 2.77 26.15 10.61
N LYS A 32 1.84 26.44 11.53
CA LYS A 32 0.80 25.49 11.97
C LYS A 32 -0.07 24.99 10.82
N LYS A 33 -0.48 25.89 9.92
CA LYS A 33 -1.29 25.55 8.76
C LYS A 33 -0.54 24.65 7.80
N GLN A 34 0.72 24.97 7.49
CA GLN A 34 1.55 24.17 6.60
C GLN A 34 1.81 22.77 7.17
N GLU A 35 2.03 22.66 8.48
CA GLU A 35 2.16 21.34 9.14
C GLU A 35 0.87 20.51 9.01
N HIS A 36 -0.28 21.16 9.19
CA HIS A 36 -1.58 20.49 9.07
C HIS A 36 -1.87 20.05 7.62
N GLU A 37 -1.58 20.90 6.64
CA GLU A 37 -1.74 20.59 5.22
C GLU A 37 -0.84 19.42 4.81
N ASN A 38 0.42 19.40 5.25
CA ASN A 38 1.35 18.31 4.98
C ASN A 38 0.88 16.99 5.62
N ASP A 39 0.39 17.01 6.87
CA ASP A 39 -0.14 15.82 7.53
C ASP A 39 -1.41 15.28 6.84
N GLN A 40 -2.30 16.19 6.38
CA GLN A 40 -3.46 15.79 5.58
C GLN A 40 -3.06 15.15 4.25
N GLU A 41 -2.05 15.72 3.57
CA GLU A 41 -1.54 15.19 2.31
C GLU A 41 -0.90 13.80 2.49
N GLN A 42 -0.04 13.63 3.50
CA GLN A 42 0.56 12.34 3.83
C GLN A 42 -0.49 11.29 4.16
N ARG A 43 -1.50 11.64 4.96
CA ARG A 43 -2.63 10.76 5.28
C ARG A 43 -3.41 10.36 4.03
N ARG A 44 -3.65 11.31 3.12
CA ARG A 44 -4.34 11.03 1.84
C ARG A 44 -3.53 10.07 0.98
N LEU A 45 -2.24 10.34 0.80
CA LEU A 45 -1.34 9.49 0.01
C LEU A 45 -1.21 8.08 0.60
N PHE A 46 -1.18 7.98 1.93
CA PHE A 46 -1.15 6.70 2.63
C PHE A 46 -2.38 5.84 2.30
N TYR A 47 -3.59 6.40 2.42
CA TYR A 47 -4.80 5.64 2.13
C TYR A 47 -4.99 5.35 0.63
N SER A 48 -4.57 6.25 -0.27
CA SER A 48 -4.60 5.96 -1.70
C SER A 48 -3.66 4.81 -2.06
N LEU A 49 -2.46 4.79 -1.48
CA LEU A 49 -1.51 3.70 -1.68
C LEU A 49 -2.03 2.39 -1.10
N GLN A 50 -2.71 2.42 0.05
CA GLN A 50 -3.32 1.21 0.62
C GLN A 50 -4.43 0.63 -0.26
N GLU A 51 -5.29 1.47 -0.83
CA GLU A 51 -6.35 0.98 -1.71
C GLU A 51 -5.77 0.39 -3.00
N GLU A 52 -4.73 0.99 -3.56
CA GLU A 52 -4.00 0.44 -4.71
C GLU A 52 -3.37 -0.92 -4.38
N LYS A 53 -2.64 -1.01 -3.26
CA LYS A 53 -2.06 -2.26 -2.75
C LYS A 53 -3.13 -3.34 -2.58
N LYS A 54 -4.23 -3.01 -1.90
CA LYS A 54 -5.36 -3.92 -1.68
C LYS A 54 -5.92 -4.44 -2.99
N SER A 55 -6.12 -3.57 -3.99
CA SER A 55 -6.57 -3.98 -5.32
C SER A 55 -5.61 -5.00 -5.95
N LYS A 56 -4.30 -4.76 -5.89
CA LYS A 56 -3.28 -5.67 -6.42
C LYS A 56 -3.19 -7.00 -5.66
N TYR A 57 -3.40 -6.98 -4.34
CA TYR A 57 -3.40 -8.19 -3.53
C TYR A 57 -4.61 -9.08 -3.84
N VAL A 58 -5.78 -8.46 -4.00
CA VAL A 58 -7.00 -9.17 -4.41
C VAL A 58 -6.84 -9.76 -5.80
N GLU A 59 -6.31 -9.00 -6.76
CA GLU A 59 -6.05 -9.47 -8.13
C GLU A 59 -5.14 -10.71 -8.15
N PHE A 60 -4.00 -10.65 -7.44
CA PHE A 60 -3.07 -11.77 -7.30
C PHE A 60 -3.73 -13.00 -6.63
N LEU A 61 -4.50 -12.79 -5.55
CA LEU A 61 -5.22 -13.87 -4.86
C LEU A 61 -6.26 -14.54 -5.76
N SER A 62 -7.07 -13.74 -6.47
CA SER A 62 -8.10 -14.24 -7.37
C SER A 62 -7.51 -15.03 -8.53
N LEU A 63 -6.42 -14.55 -9.14
CA LEU A 63 -5.71 -15.28 -10.19
C LEU A 63 -5.07 -16.57 -9.68
N SER A 64 -4.48 -16.55 -8.48
CA SER A 64 -3.91 -17.76 -7.83
C SER A 64 -4.98 -18.85 -7.67
N GLN A 65 -6.14 -18.50 -7.13
CA GLN A 65 -7.25 -19.45 -6.94
C GLN A 65 -7.83 -19.94 -8.26
N LYS A 66 -7.99 -19.04 -9.24
CA LYS A 66 -8.43 -19.37 -10.60
C LYS A 66 -7.50 -20.41 -11.23
N LEU A 67 -6.19 -20.19 -11.20
CA LEU A 67 -5.20 -21.11 -11.74
C LEU A 67 -5.25 -22.49 -11.09
N ILE A 68 -5.33 -22.56 -9.75
CA ILE A 68 -5.48 -23.84 -9.04
C ILE A 68 -6.73 -24.59 -9.52
N GLN A 69 -7.86 -23.88 -9.67
CA GLN A 69 -9.13 -24.49 -10.05
C GLN A 69 -9.16 -24.91 -11.53
N THR A 70 -8.59 -24.10 -12.41
CA THR A 70 -8.52 -24.37 -13.87
C THR A 70 -7.62 -25.55 -14.17
N TYR A 71 -6.47 -25.64 -13.52
CA TYR A 71 -5.44 -26.67 -13.76
C TYR A 71 -5.51 -27.82 -12.75
N LEU A 72 -6.68 -28.09 -12.18
CA LEU A 72 -6.87 -29.17 -11.22
C LEU A 72 -6.58 -30.54 -11.83
N TYR A 73 -7.04 -30.75 -13.06
CA TYR A 73 -6.93 -32.03 -13.79
C TYR A 73 -6.10 -31.93 -15.08
N THR A 74 -5.61 -30.73 -15.41
CA THR A 74 -4.84 -30.47 -16.63
C THR A 74 -3.56 -29.71 -16.28
N SER A 75 -2.53 -29.85 -17.11
CA SER A 75 -1.28 -29.09 -16.95
C SER A 75 -1.38 -27.76 -17.69
N CYS A 76 -0.84 -26.71 -17.08
CA CYS A 76 -0.76 -25.38 -17.66
C CYS A 76 0.29 -25.31 -18.77
N SER A 77 0.00 -24.54 -19.82
CA SER A 77 0.98 -24.15 -20.83
C SER A 77 1.70 -22.88 -20.37
N PRO A 78 3.04 -22.79 -20.44
CA PRO A 78 3.75 -21.55 -20.11
C PRO A 78 3.35 -20.34 -20.97
N ALA A 79 2.74 -20.57 -22.13
CA ALA A 79 2.25 -19.52 -23.03
C ALA A 79 0.78 -19.16 -22.80
N SER A 80 0.13 -19.73 -21.77
CA SER A 80 -1.29 -19.47 -21.52
C SER A 80 -1.52 -18.03 -21.04
N ASP A 81 -2.59 -17.43 -21.53
CA ASP A 81 -2.93 -16.04 -21.23
C ASP A 81 -3.22 -15.82 -19.73
N ASP A 82 -3.89 -16.78 -19.09
CA ASP A 82 -4.15 -16.75 -17.66
C ASP A 82 -2.88 -16.81 -16.79
N TYR A 83 -1.87 -17.56 -17.20
CA TYR A 83 -0.56 -17.58 -16.53
C TYR A 83 0.21 -16.27 -16.73
N ASN A 84 0.16 -15.70 -17.94
CA ASN A 84 0.79 -14.41 -18.22
C ASN A 84 0.14 -13.27 -17.40
N GLN A 85 -1.19 -13.26 -17.29
CA GLN A 85 -1.92 -12.35 -16.41
C GLN A 85 -1.52 -12.54 -14.95
N TYR A 86 -1.37 -13.79 -14.50
CA TYR A 86 -0.92 -14.10 -13.15
C TYR A 86 0.48 -13.57 -12.84
N LEU A 87 1.44 -13.79 -13.75
CA LEU A 87 2.79 -13.26 -13.62
C LEU A 87 2.81 -11.74 -13.60
N ARG A 88 1.96 -11.08 -14.40
CA ARG A 88 1.83 -9.63 -14.37
C ARG A 88 1.34 -9.15 -13.01
N ALA A 89 0.27 -9.72 -12.49
CA ALA A 89 -0.26 -9.35 -11.17
C ALA A 89 0.78 -9.59 -10.06
N PHE A 90 1.53 -10.68 -10.13
CA PHE A 90 2.65 -10.94 -9.22
C PHE A 90 3.72 -9.85 -9.31
N ASN A 91 4.14 -9.46 -10.52
CA ASN A 91 5.17 -8.43 -10.70
C ASN A 91 4.72 -7.05 -10.21
N GLU A 92 3.46 -6.68 -10.48
CA GLU A 92 2.89 -5.41 -9.98
C GLU A 92 2.86 -5.39 -8.45
N LEU A 93 2.47 -6.49 -7.82
CA LEU A 93 2.53 -6.67 -6.37
C LEU A 93 3.97 -6.52 -5.86
N GLN A 94 4.96 -7.16 -6.50
CA GLN A 94 6.36 -7.07 -6.07
C GLN A 94 6.90 -5.63 -6.06
N ILE A 95 6.41 -4.76 -6.94
CA ILE A 95 6.86 -3.37 -7.07
C ILE A 95 6.27 -2.49 -5.97
N ILE A 96 4.99 -2.67 -5.65
CA ILE A 96 4.26 -1.76 -4.73
C ILE A 96 4.43 -2.15 -3.25
N SER A 97 4.83 -3.38 -2.98
CA SER A 97 4.78 -3.98 -1.64
C SER A 97 6.09 -3.90 -0.86
N ASN A 98 5.96 -4.00 0.47
CA ASN A 98 7.11 -4.18 1.37
C ASN A 98 7.69 -5.60 1.31
N ASP A 99 8.88 -5.80 1.87
CA ASP A 99 9.60 -7.09 1.79
C ASP A 99 8.84 -8.28 2.38
N THR A 100 8.11 -8.09 3.49
CA THR A 100 7.32 -9.16 4.09
C THR A 100 6.27 -9.68 3.11
N ILE A 101 5.55 -8.76 2.47
CA ILE A 101 4.52 -9.09 1.47
C ILE A 101 5.17 -9.71 0.23
N ARG A 102 6.30 -9.17 -0.23
CA ARG A 102 7.04 -9.68 -1.39
C ARG A 102 7.46 -11.13 -1.21
N VAL A 103 8.02 -11.48 -0.05
CA VAL A 103 8.44 -12.84 0.28
C VAL A 103 7.23 -13.78 0.31
N LYS A 104 6.14 -13.39 0.98
CA LYS A 104 4.93 -14.24 1.06
C LYS A 104 4.21 -14.40 -0.26
N ALA A 105 4.20 -13.39 -1.11
CA ALA A 105 3.68 -13.49 -2.47
C ALA A 105 4.54 -14.43 -3.32
N TYR A 106 5.87 -14.39 -3.16
CA TYR A 106 6.78 -15.30 -3.87
C TYR A 106 6.56 -16.75 -3.44
N GLU A 107 6.44 -17.03 -2.14
CA GLU A 107 6.11 -18.37 -1.64
C GLU A 107 4.80 -18.90 -2.25
N ALA A 108 3.73 -18.07 -2.25
CA ALA A 108 2.46 -18.45 -2.84
C ALA A 108 2.55 -18.67 -4.36
N MET A 109 3.20 -17.75 -5.09
CA MET A 109 3.40 -17.84 -6.52
C MET A 109 4.16 -19.11 -6.90
N TYR A 110 5.24 -19.41 -6.19
CA TYR A 110 6.06 -20.58 -6.43
C TYR A 110 5.27 -21.88 -6.22
N SER A 111 4.49 -22.00 -5.14
CA SER A 111 3.66 -23.18 -4.89
C SER A 111 2.55 -23.35 -5.95
N VAL A 112 1.87 -22.26 -6.34
CA VAL A 112 0.87 -22.28 -7.43
C VAL A 112 1.53 -22.70 -8.74
N GLN A 113 2.66 -22.09 -9.09
CA GLN A 113 3.38 -22.38 -10.32
C GLN A 113 3.85 -23.85 -10.39
N SER A 114 4.40 -24.35 -9.29
CA SER A 114 4.83 -25.75 -9.17
C SER A 114 3.65 -26.69 -9.39
N PHE A 115 2.50 -26.36 -8.82
CA PHE A 115 1.27 -27.14 -9.02
C PHE A 115 0.79 -27.11 -10.47
N ILE A 116 0.62 -25.93 -11.08
CA ILE A 116 -0.02 -25.84 -12.41
C ILE A 116 0.84 -26.45 -13.52
N PHE A 117 2.17 -26.43 -13.40
CA PHE A 117 3.06 -26.99 -14.43
C PHE A 117 3.33 -28.48 -14.28
N LEU A 118 2.98 -29.09 -13.15
CA LEU A 118 3.15 -30.53 -12.97
C LEU A 118 2.30 -31.30 -14.02
N SER A 119 2.93 -32.25 -14.71
CA SER A 119 2.26 -33.17 -15.66
C SER A 119 1.25 -34.06 -14.93
N LYS A 120 -0.05 -33.93 -15.23
CA LYS A 120 -1.11 -34.63 -14.48
C LYS A 120 -1.37 -36.08 -14.91
N ASN A 121 -0.86 -36.48 -16.09
CA ASN A 121 -1.20 -37.77 -16.72
C ASN A 121 -0.57 -39.00 -16.06
N GLN A 122 0.34 -38.84 -15.10
CA GLN A 122 1.14 -39.93 -14.52
C GLN A 122 1.37 -39.79 -13.00
N GLN A 123 0.65 -38.89 -12.33
CA GLN A 123 0.92 -38.55 -10.93
C GLN A 123 -0.05 -39.25 -9.99
N GLU A 124 0.46 -39.63 -8.82
CA GLU A 124 -0.36 -40.13 -7.72
C GLU A 124 -1.32 -39.02 -7.24
N ILE A 125 -2.58 -39.38 -7.01
CA ILE A 125 -3.61 -38.46 -6.51
C ILE A 125 -3.14 -37.78 -5.22
N ASP A 126 -2.49 -38.54 -4.33
CA ASP A 126 -1.93 -38.04 -3.08
C ASP A 126 -0.91 -36.90 -3.26
N LEU A 127 -0.10 -36.93 -4.33
CA LEU A 127 0.84 -35.85 -4.62
C LEU A 127 0.09 -34.59 -5.05
N LEU A 128 -0.91 -34.75 -5.92
CA LEU A 128 -1.75 -33.64 -6.39
C LEU A 128 -2.46 -32.95 -5.22
N ASP A 129 -3.06 -33.74 -4.33
CA ASP A 129 -3.76 -33.24 -3.15
C ASP A 129 -2.80 -32.48 -2.21
N LYS A 130 -1.60 -33.00 -1.98
CA LYS A 130 -0.57 -32.31 -1.17
C LYS A 130 -0.13 -31.00 -1.78
N MET A 131 0.08 -30.95 -3.10
CA MET A 131 0.50 -29.70 -3.77
C MET A 131 -0.61 -28.65 -3.79
N VAL A 132 -1.87 -29.06 -3.99
CA VAL A 132 -3.02 -28.16 -3.88
C VAL A 132 -3.16 -27.64 -2.45
N ALA A 133 -2.98 -28.50 -1.45
CA ALA A 133 -3.02 -28.12 -0.05
C ALA A 133 -1.91 -27.10 0.29
N ASP A 134 -0.66 -27.35 -0.12
CA ASP A 134 0.46 -26.42 0.08
C ASP A 134 0.20 -25.07 -0.60
N ALA A 135 -0.23 -25.07 -1.87
CA ALA A 135 -0.54 -23.82 -2.57
C ALA A 135 -1.65 -23.01 -1.87
N ARG A 136 -2.72 -23.68 -1.41
CA ARG A 136 -3.80 -23.04 -0.64
C ARG A 136 -3.32 -22.53 0.72
N GLU A 137 -2.43 -23.25 1.39
CA GLU A 137 -1.82 -22.78 2.63
C GLU A 137 -1.02 -21.49 2.39
N LYS A 138 -0.13 -21.47 1.40
CA LYS A 138 0.69 -20.27 1.10
C LYS A 138 -0.17 -19.08 0.69
N ILE A 139 -1.22 -19.30 -0.10
CA ILE A 139 -2.22 -18.28 -0.43
C ILE A 139 -2.88 -17.73 0.84
N SER A 140 -3.25 -18.60 1.79
CA SER A 140 -3.90 -18.20 3.04
C SER A 140 -2.95 -17.40 3.94
N VAL A 141 -1.68 -17.80 4.02
CA VAL A 141 -0.64 -17.05 4.73
C VAL A 141 -0.44 -15.67 4.11
N PHE A 142 -0.32 -15.60 2.78
CA PHE A 142 -0.23 -14.33 2.07
C PHE A 142 -1.45 -13.44 2.34
N GLN A 143 -2.66 -13.99 2.26
CA GLN A 143 -3.90 -13.27 2.55
C GLN A 143 -3.90 -12.65 3.95
N LYS A 144 -3.35 -13.35 4.95
CA LYS A 144 -3.26 -12.80 6.31
C LYS A 144 -2.32 -11.60 6.40
N VAL A 145 -1.15 -11.67 5.78
CA VAL A 145 -0.18 -10.57 5.79
C VAL A 145 -0.70 -9.38 4.96
N ALA A 146 -1.32 -9.65 3.82
CA ALA A 146 -1.99 -8.66 2.99
C ALA A 146 -3.10 -7.94 3.77
N GLN A 147 -3.91 -8.67 4.54
CA GLN A 147 -4.93 -8.10 5.42
C GLN A 147 -4.32 -7.17 6.47
N GLN A 148 -3.20 -7.54 7.09
CA GLN A 148 -2.55 -6.69 8.09
C GLN A 148 -2.02 -5.39 7.49
N GLU A 149 -1.43 -5.43 6.29
CA GLU A 149 -0.94 -4.22 5.63
C GLU A 149 -2.09 -3.33 5.15
N ALA A 150 -3.08 -3.91 4.47
CA ALA A 150 -4.21 -3.17 3.88
C ALA A 150 -5.20 -2.62 4.91
N THR A 151 -5.08 -3.01 6.19
CA THR A 151 -5.90 -2.48 7.28
C THR A 151 -5.10 -1.60 8.25
N ARG A 152 -3.81 -1.37 7.97
CA ARG A 152 -2.96 -0.55 8.83
C ARG A 152 -3.47 0.88 8.85
N GLN A 153 -3.50 1.51 10.01
CA GLN A 153 -3.87 2.92 10.12
C GLN A 153 -2.67 3.83 9.87
N TYR A 154 -2.97 5.06 9.43
CA TYR A 154 -1.94 6.09 9.29
C TYR A 154 -1.38 6.44 10.67
N GLU A 155 -0.06 6.33 10.81
CA GLU A 155 0.68 6.71 12.00
C GLU A 155 1.60 7.87 11.60
N LYS A 156 1.42 9.05 12.22
CA LYS A 156 2.29 10.20 11.98
C LYS A 156 3.68 9.87 12.52
N ILE A 157 4.68 9.89 11.65
CA ILE A 157 6.10 9.63 11.97
C ILE A 157 6.73 10.91 12.53
#